data_AF-A0A2H1FF05-F1
#
_entry.id   AF-A0A2H1FF05-F1
#
_cell.length_a   1.000
_cell.length_b   1.000
_cell.length_c   1.000
_cell.angle_alpha   90.00
_cell.angle_beta   90.00
_cell.angle_gamma   90.00
#
_symmetry.space_group_name_H-M   'P 1'
#
loop_
_entity.id
_entity.type
_entity.pdbx_description
1 polymer ?
#
loop_
_entity_poly.entity_id
_entity_poly.type
_entity_poly.pdbx_seq_one_letter_code
_entity_poly.pdbx_strand_id
1 'polypeptide(L)'
;MVQYTARQQKYDEGKHQEDILLALEKSPKTFKELENAVLFSHTTLSKHLKLLRKNGLITKTIHNENEAYKLTEKGESAYNEIFLLQNILTEIKERGGKYLSGGVPMAPVPKSGKPEPLFWPSTVHVAVDQSIDLFQLISKEYLIRIQNELIRHILENIQNKKLDLRDDKTGSIILGISLNYDEIVKMVKNDSYEKWGKLWKKEKAIDAIWIQDSVTPHTRPYILKYHIGDKKK
;
A
#
# COMPACT_ATOMS: atom_id res chain seq x y z
N MET A 1 -9.05 -6.56 34.52
CA MET A 1 -9.86 -5.54 33.80
C MET A 1 -8.88 -4.80 32.88
N VAL A 2 -8.91 -5.09 31.58
CA VAL A 2 -7.93 -4.52 30.62
C VAL A 2 -8.38 -3.09 30.29
N GLN A 3 -7.60 -2.09 30.67
CA GLN A 3 -7.86 -0.70 30.28
C GLN A 3 -7.41 -0.50 28.83
N TYR A 4 -8.39 -0.43 27.92
CA TYR A 4 -8.12 -0.07 26.53
C TYR A 4 -7.89 1.43 26.42
N THR A 5 -6.81 1.84 25.76
CA THR A 5 -6.57 3.25 25.44
C THR A 5 -7.54 3.70 24.34
N ALA A 6 -7.93 4.97 24.31
CA ALA A 6 -8.82 5.53 23.29
C ALA A 6 -8.29 5.31 21.85
N ARG A 7 -6.97 5.22 21.70
CA ARG A 7 -6.31 4.90 20.41
C ARG A 7 -6.58 3.46 19.97
N GLN A 8 -6.54 2.51 20.89
CA GLN A 8 -6.83 1.11 20.61
C GLN A 8 -8.30 0.91 20.21
N GLN A 9 -9.22 1.57 20.92
CA GLN A 9 -10.64 1.53 20.59
C GLN A 9 -10.93 2.07 19.19
N LYS A 10 -10.29 3.16 18.79
CA LYS A 10 -10.46 3.74 17.44
C LYS A 10 -9.90 2.83 16.35
N TYR A 11 -8.79 2.13 16.63
CA TYR A 11 -8.21 1.14 15.73
C TYR A 11 -9.14 -0.07 15.55
N ASP A 12 -9.64 -0.62 16.66
CA ASP A 12 -10.56 -1.76 16.64
C ASP A 12 -11.89 -1.39 15.94
N GLU A 13 -12.37 -0.14 16.11
CA GLU A 13 -13.55 0.36 15.40
C GLU A 13 -13.37 0.51 13.88
N GLY A 14 -12.16 0.86 13.43
CA GLY A 14 -11.81 0.92 12.01
C GLY A 14 -11.79 -0.48 11.41
N LYS A 15 -11.09 -1.41 12.07
CA LYS A 15 -10.98 -2.80 11.65
C LYS A 15 -12.34 -3.49 11.48
N HIS A 16 -13.26 -3.30 12.44
CA HIS A 16 -14.60 -3.89 12.33
C HIS A 16 -15.39 -3.34 11.13
N GLN A 17 -15.18 -2.08 10.73
CA GLN A 17 -15.82 -1.52 9.55
C GLN A 17 -15.25 -2.14 8.28
N GLU A 18 -13.94 -2.32 8.21
CA GLU A 18 -13.25 -2.98 7.09
C GLU A 18 -13.74 -4.41 6.90
N ASP A 19 -13.84 -5.20 7.97
CA ASP A 19 -14.33 -6.59 7.94
C ASP A 19 -15.77 -6.69 7.40
N ILE A 20 -16.63 -5.71 7.72
CA ILE A 20 -18.00 -5.65 7.19
C ILE A 20 -18.02 -5.27 5.70
N LEU A 21 -17.20 -4.30 5.28
CA LEU A 21 -17.09 -3.93 3.87
C LEU A 21 -16.58 -5.10 3.02
N LEU A 22 -15.56 -5.81 3.54
CA LEU A 22 -15.04 -7.07 3.01
C LEU A 22 -16.15 -8.11 2.80
N ALA A 23 -16.96 -8.34 3.83
CA ALA A 23 -18.05 -9.32 3.74
C ALA A 23 -19.10 -8.93 2.68
N LEU A 24 -19.24 -7.64 2.36
CA LEU A 24 -20.25 -7.12 1.44
C LEU A 24 -19.78 -6.93 -0.02
N GLU A 25 -18.48 -7.11 -0.31
CA GLU A 25 -17.89 -6.91 -1.63
C GLU A 25 -18.67 -7.63 -2.74
N LYS A 26 -18.91 -8.94 -2.56
CA LYS A 26 -19.36 -9.82 -3.65
C LYS A 26 -20.86 -9.86 -3.82
N SER A 27 -21.61 -9.64 -2.75
CA SER A 27 -23.07 -9.73 -2.77
C SER A 27 -23.68 -9.02 -1.57
N PRO A 28 -24.95 -8.61 -1.68
CA PRO A 28 -25.71 -8.23 -0.50
C PRO A 28 -25.73 -9.36 0.54
N LYS A 29 -25.75 -9.01 1.82
CA LYS A 29 -25.87 -9.98 2.93
C LYS A 29 -26.89 -9.52 3.95
N THR A 30 -27.70 -10.45 4.42
CA THR A 30 -28.60 -10.26 5.56
C THR A 30 -27.80 -10.02 6.83
N PHE A 31 -28.46 -9.50 7.87
CA PHE A 31 -27.81 -9.31 9.17
C PHE A 31 -27.20 -10.61 9.70
N LYS A 32 -27.94 -11.72 9.60
CA LYS A 32 -27.51 -13.04 10.10
C LYS A 32 -26.31 -13.58 9.32
N GLU A 33 -26.29 -13.41 8.00
CA GLU A 33 -25.14 -13.80 7.18
C GLU A 33 -23.90 -12.97 7.51
N LEU A 34 -24.06 -11.67 7.79
CA LEU A 34 -22.95 -10.83 8.26
C LEU A 34 -22.46 -11.26 9.63
N GLU A 35 -23.36 -11.49 10.58
CA GLU A 35 -23.03 -11.95 11.94
C GLU A 35 -22.19 -13.24 11.91
N ASN A 36 -22.56 -14.17 11.04
CA ASN A 36 -21.80 -15.40 10.82
C ASN A 36 -20.46 -15.19 10.09
N ALA A 37 -20.38 -14.20 9.19
CA ALA A 37 -19.18 -13.95 8.39
C ALA A 37 -18.08 -13.23 9.19
N VAL A 38 -18.45 -12.23 10.00
CA VAL A 38 -17.47 -11.40 10.75
C VAL A 38 -17.31 -11.82 12.21
N LEU A 39 -18.16 -12.72 12.72
CA LEU A 39 -18.13 -13.25 14.09
C LEU A 39 -18.24 -12.16 15.17
N PHE A 40 -18.95 -11.07 14.87
CA PHE A 40 -19.20 -10.00 15.82
C PHE A 40 -20.43 -10.31 16.67
N SER A 41 -20.49 -9.77 17.89
CA SER A 41 -21.73 -9.78 18.65
C SER A 41 -22.80 -8.97 17.94
N HIS A 42 -24.06 -9.36 18.11
CA HIS A 42 -25.22 -8.65 17.57
C HIS A 42 -25.17 -7.13 17.79
N THR A 43 -24.83 -6.71 19.02
CA THR A 43 -24.74 -5.29 19.40
C THR A 43 -23.62 -4.57 18.66
N THR A 44 -22.44 -5.20 18.55
CA THR A 44 -21.30 -4.63 17.82
C THR A 44 -21.63 -4.48 16.34
N LEU A 45 -22.18 -5.53 15.71
CA LEU A 45 -22.56 -5.48 14.30
C LEU A 45 -23.60 -4.39 14.04
N SER A 46 -24.64 -4.31 14.86
CA SER A 46 -25.69 -3.28 14.74
C SER A 46 -25.12 -1.86 14.86
N LYS A 47 -24.21 -1.61 15.81
CA LYS A 47 -23.51 -0.32 15.96
C LYS A 47 -22.76 0.06 14.68
N HIS A 48 -21.97 -0.86 14.13
CA HIS A 48 -21.15 -0.60 12.95
C HIS A 48 -21.98 -0.44 11.68
N LEU A 49 -23.02 -1.27 11.47
CA LEU A 49 -23.94 -1.12 10.34
C LEU A 49 -24.66 0.24 10.36
N LYS A 50 -25.08 0.71 11.54
CA LYS A 50 -25.69 2.04 11.68
C LYS A 50 -24.71 3.15 11.28
N LEU A 51 -23.44 3.03 11.69
CA LEU A 51 -22.41 4.01 11.36
C LEU A 51 -22.05 4.00 9.86
N LEU A 52 -21.84 2.83 9.27
CA LEU A 52 -21.58 2.67 7.84
C LEU A 52 -22.72 3.22 6.98
N ARG A 53 -23.98 2.99 7.38
CA ARG A 53 -25.16 3.59 6.72
C ARG A 53 -25.19 5.11 6.88
N LYS A 54 -24.95 5.61 8.08
CA LYS A 54 -24.89 7.06 8.35
C LYS A 54 -23.83 7.75 7.48
N ASN A 55 -22.71 7.08 7.24
CA ASN A 55 -21.62 7.58 6.41
C ASN A 55 -21.86 7.39 4.90
N GLY A 56 -22.97 6.76 4.54
CA GLY A 56 -23.35 6.49 3.16
C GLY A 56 -22.46 5.46 2.47
N LEU A 57 -21.83 4.54 3.23
CA LEU A 57 -20.99 3.48 2.67
C LEU A 57 -21.83 2.26 2.28
N ILE A 58 -22.88 1.96 3.04
CA ILE A 58 -23.78 0.84 2.77
C ILE A 58 -25.23 1.30 2.73
N THR A 59 -26.08 0.53 2.05
CA THR A 59 -27.53 0.73 2.04
C THR A 59 -28.28 -0.58 2.26
N LYS A 60 -29.57 -0.48 2.57
CA LYS A 60 -30.46 -1.64 2.66
C LYS A 60 -30.96 -2.02 1.27
N THR A 61 -31.14 -3.31 1.04
CA THR A 61 -31.68 -3.89 -0.19
C THR A 61 -32.45 -5.16 0.17
N ILE A 62 -33.13 -5.77 -0.81
CA ILE A 62 -33.71 -7.11 -0.65
C ILE A 62 -32.75 -8.12 -1.28
N HIS A 63 -32.50 -9.22 -0.56
CA HIS A 63 -31.72 -10.37 -1.04
C HIS A 63 -32.33 -11.64 -0.47
N ASN A 64 -32.66 -12.61 -1.34
CA ASN A 64 -33.36 -13.84 -0.98
C ASN A 64 -34.61 -13.56 -0.10
N GLU A 65 -35.45 -12.62 -0.55
CA GLU A 65 -36.69 -12.17 0.13
C GLU A 65 -36.49 -11.50 1.49
N ASN A 66 -35.25 -11.38 1.96
CA ASN A 66 -34.92 -10.80 3.26
C ASN A 66 -34.26 -9.43 3.10
N GLU A 67 -34.41 -8.61 4.14
CA GLU A 67 -33.68 -7.35 4.23
C GLU A 67 -32.17 -7.64 4.39
N ALA A 68 -31.39 -7.07 3.49
CA ALA A 68 -29.95 -7.22 3.41
C ALA A 68 -29.26 -5.87 3.29
N TYR A 69 -27.95 -5.88 3.48
CA TYR A 69 -27.07 -4.73 3.32
C TYR A 69 -26.24 -4.95 2.06
N LYS A 70 -25.97 -3.87 1.32
CA LYS A 70 -25.04 -3.86 0.19
C LYS A 70 -24.16 -2.61 0.22
N LEU A 71 -23.01 -2.68 -0.45
CA LEU A 71 -22.20 -1.50 -0.69
C LEU A 71 -22.97 -0.50 -1.57
N THR A 72 -22.68 0.78 -1.35
CA THR A 72 -22.99 1.87 -2.28
C THR A 72 -21.75 2.16 -3.14
N GLU A 73 -21.85 3.00 -4.17
CA GLU A 73 -20.67 3.44 -4.95
C GLU A 73 -19.55 4.02 -4.06
N LYS A 74 -19.92 4.79 -3.03
CA LYS A 74 -18.97 5.32 -2.04
C LYS A 74 -18.36 4.21 -1.18
N GLY A 75 -19.16 3.19 -0.83
CA GLY A 75 -18.68 2.01 -0.10
C GLY A 75 -17.73 1.15 -0.92
N GLU A 76 -18.02 0.97 -2.22
CA GLU A 76 -17.14 0.28 -3.17
C GLU A 76 -15.83 1.04 -3.35
N SER A 77 -15.88 2.37 -3.44
CA SER A 77 -14.66 3.20 -3.48
C SER A 77 -13.82 3.03 -2.22
N ALA A 78 -14.44 3.07 -1.04
CA ALA A 78 -13.74 2.84 0.24
C ALA A 78 -13.18 1.41 0.35
N TYR A 79 -13.92 0.40 -0.12
CA TYR A 79 -13.43 -0.98 -0.22
C TYR A 79 -12.20 -1.07 -1.14
N ASN A 80 -12.26 -0.43 -2.31
CA ASN A 80 -11.16 -0.43 -3.27
C ASN A 80 -9.91 0.25 -2.74
N GLU A 81 -10.04 1.25 -1.86
CA GLU A 81 -8.89 1.84 -1.15
C GLU A 81 -8.24 0.84 -0.17
N ILE A 82 -9.05 0.05 0.55
CA ILE A 82 -8.54 -1.00 1.47
C ILE A 82 -7.79 -2.08 0.67
N PHE A 83 -8.31 -2.46 -0.50
CA PHE A 83 -7.76 -3.54 -1.34
C PHE A 83 -6.95 -3.04 -2.53
N LEU A 84 -6.49 -1.79 -2.52
CA LEU A 84 -5.87 -1.16 -3.68
C LEU A 84 -4.77 -2.03 -4.32
N LEU A 85 -3.84 -2.55 -3.52
CA LEU A 85 -2.80 -3.43 -4.01
C LEU A 85 -3.36 -4.75 -4.57
N GLN A 86 -4.30 -5.39 -3.88
CA GLN A 86 -4.91 -6.63 -4.34
C GLN A 86 -5.67 -6.44 -5.66
N ASN A 87 -6.41 -5.34 -5.79
CA ASN A 87 -7.19 -5.01 -6.98
C ASN A 87 -6.27 -4.75 -8.18
N ILE A 88 -5.22 -3.93 -8.00
CA ILE A 88 -4.21 -3.69 -9.04
C ILE A 88 -3.58 -5.01 -9.50
N LEU A 89 -3.20 -5.88 -8.56
CA LEU A 89 -2.61 -7.18 -8.90
C LEU A 89 -3.60 -8.11 -9.63
N THR A 90 -4.88 -8.08 -9.23
CA THR A 90 -5.95 -8.87 -9.85
C THR A 90 -6.20 -8.41 -11.27
N GLU A 91 -6.36 -7.10 -11.49
CA GLU A 91 -6.55 -6.52 -12.82
C GLU A 91 -5.40 -6.83 -13.78
N ILE A 92 -4.15 -6.69 -13.33
CA ILE A 92 -2.97 -7.06 -14.13
C ILE A 92 -3.05 -8.53 -14.54
N LYS A 93 -3.41 -9.42 -13.61
CA LYS A 93 -3.56 -10.85 -13.86
C LYS A 93 -4.68 -11.16 -14.85
N GLU A 94 -5.83 -10.48 -14.73
CA GLU A 94 -6.98 -10.64 -15.65
C GLU A 94 -6.64 -10.19 -17.08
N ARG A 95 -5.77 -9.19 -17.24
CA ARG A 95 -5.22 -8.76 -18.54
C ARG A 95 -4.08 -9.66 -19.07
N GLY A 96 -3.88 -10.84 -18.46
CA GLY A 96 -2.83 -11.80 -18.86
C GLY A 96 -1.43 -11.43 -18.39
N GLY A 97 -1.30 -10.44 -17.50
CA GLY A 97 -0.05 -9.99 -16.93
C GLY A 97 0.65 -11.03 -16.06
N LYS A 98 1.91 -10.75 -15.72
CA LYS A 98 2.78 -11.63 -14.96
C LYS A 98 3.03 -11.05 -13.57
N TYR A 99 3.07 -11.94 -12.58
CA TYR A 99 3.51 -11.63 -11.23
C TYR A 99 4.83 -12.36 -10.95
N LEU A 100 5.84 -11.60 -10.56
CA LEU A 100 7.17 -12.08 -10.21
C LEU A 100 7.41 -11.77 -8.74
N SER A 101 7.82 -12.77 -7.97
CA SER A 101 8.26 -12.59 -6.60
C SER A 101 9.53 -13.37 -6.34
N GLY A 102 10.45 -12.80 -5.57
CA GLY A 102 11.66 -13.51 -5.17
C GLY A 102 12.44 -12.78 -4.09
N GLY A 103 13.14 -13.56 -3.27
CA GLY A 103 14.22 -13.02 -2.45
C GLY A 103 15.33 -12.55 -3.37
N VAL A 104 15.84 -11.35 -3.13
CA VAL A 104 17.02 -10.86 -3.84
C VAL A 104 18.23 -11.24 -3.01
N PRO A 105 19.06 -12.20 -3.46
CA PRO A 105 20.30 -12.49 -2.76
C PRO A 105 21.21 -11.26 -2.89
N MET A 106 21.58 -10.65 -1.76
CA MET A 106 22.70 -9.73 -1.79
C MET A 106 23.96 -10.59 -1.94
N ALA A 107 24.62 -10.47 -3.09
CA ALA A 107 26.02 -10.85 -3.14
C ALA A 107 26.80 -9.80 -2.32
N PRO A 108 27.50 -10.18 -1.24
CA PRO A 108 28.55 -9.32 -0.76
C PRO A 108 29.54 -9.15 -1.92
N VAL A 109 30.15 -7.98 -2.04
CA VAL A 109 31.32 -7.78 -2.89
C VAL A 109 32.54 -7.73 -1.98
N PRO A 110 33.25 -8.84 -1.70
CA PRO A 110 34.56 -8.76 -1.08
C PRO A 110 35.63 -8.80 -2.17
N LYS A 111 36.59 -7.87 -2.09
CA LYS A 111 37.85 -7.97 -2.84
C LYS A 111 38.82 -9.01 -2.23
N SER A 112 38.48 -9.70 -1.13
CA SER A 112 39.48 -10.41 -0.31
C SER A 112 39.04 -11.64 0.49
N GLY A 113 37.87 -12.26 0.27
CA GLY A 113 37.48 -13.45 1.05
C GLY A 113 36.09 -13.98 0.70
N LYS A 114 35.83 -15.26 0.97
CA LYS A 114 34.59 -15.96 0.58
C LYS A 114 33.37 -15.25 1.17
N PRO A 115 32.46 -14.70 0.35
CA PRO A 115 31.25 -14.06 0.84
C PRO A 115 30.31 -15.10 1.45
N GLU A 116 29.89 -14.90 2.69
CA GLU A 116 28.63 -15.46 3.15
C GLU A 116 27.49 -14.59 2.59
N PRO A 117 26.53 -15.16 1.85
CA PRO A 117 25.41 -14.40 1.33
C PRO A 117 24.62 -13.81 2.51
N LEU A 118 24.58 -12.49 2.60
CA LEU A 118 23.74 -11.81 3.58
C LEU A 118 22.29 -11.88 3.05
N PHE A 119 21.50 -12.80 3.59
CA PHE A 119 20.08 -12.89 3.27
C PHE A 119 19.34 -11.82 4.06
N TRP A 120 19.05 -10.69 3.41
CA TRP A 120 18.07 -9.76 3.96
C TRP A 120 16.67 -10.37 3.82
N PRO A 121 15.80 -10.29 4.85
CA PRO A 121 14.45 -10.86 4.79
C PRO A 121 13.50 -9.94 4.00
N SER A 122 13.88 -9.61 2.78
CA SER A 122 13.09 -8.78 1.86
C SER A 122 12.77 -9.56 0.60
N THR A 123 11.49 -9.53 0.24
CA THR A 123 10.97 -10.06 -1.01
C THR A 123 10.67 -8.90 -1.94
N VAL A 124 11.11 -8.99 -3.19
CA VAL A 124 10.69 -8.06 -4.23
C VAL A 124 9.47 -8.66 -4.91
N HIS A 125 8.42 -7.84 -5.03
CA HIS A 125 7.18 -8.18 -5.71
C HIS A 125 7.01 -7.25 -6.92
N VAL A 126 6.86 -7.81 -8.11
CA VAL A 126 6.63 -7.05 -9.34
C VAL A 126 5.46 -7.66 -10.08
N ALA A 127 4.48 -6.83 -10.44
CA ALA A 127 3.42 -7.19 -11.36
C ALA A 127 3.53 -6.32 -12.61
N VAL A 128 3.33 -6.93 -13.77
CA VAL A 128 3.49 -6.26 -15.07
C VAL A 128 2.46 -6.79 -16.06
N ASP A 129 1.82 -5.89 -16.81
CA ASP A 129 0.90 -6.25 -17.88
C ASP A 129 1.60 -7.07 -18.98
N GLN A 130 0.85 -7.95 -19.66
CA GLN A 130 1.40 -8.88 -20.65
C GLN A 130 2.14 -8.18 -21.79
N SER A 131 1.65 -7.00 -22.18
CA SER A 131 2.17 -6.19 -23.27
C SER A 131 3.49 -5.48 -22.95
N ILE A 132 3.93 -5.51 -21.69
CA ILE A 132 5.11 -4.78 -21.22
C ILE A 132 6.27 -5.77 -20.99
N ASP A 133 7.37 -5.56 -21.71
CA ASP A 133 8.63 -6.23 -21.40
C ASP A 133 9.34 -5.53 -20.23
N LEU A 134 9.08 -6.04 -19.02
CA LEU A 134 9.63 -5.49 -17.78
C LEU A 134 11.16 -5.31 -17.84
N PHE A 135 11.90 -6.26 -18.41
CA PHE A 135 13.36 -6.22 -18.36
C PHE A 135 13.97 -5.30 -19.42
N GLN A 136 13.18 -4.87 -20.40
CA GLN A 136 13.55 -3.73 -21.26
C GLN A 136 13.35 -2.39 -20.54
N LEU A 137 12.41 -2.30 -19.60
CA LEU A 137 12.14 -1.09 -18.83
C LEU A 137 13.03 -0.94 -17.60
N ILE A 138 13.19 -2.03 -16.83
CA ILE A 138 13.90 -2.05 -15.56
C ILE A 138 14.72 -3.33 -15.50
N SER A 139 16.04 -3.19 -15.59
CA SER A 139 16.94 -4.34 -15.48
C SER A 139 16.92 -4.93 -14.06
N LYS A 140 17.27 -6.22 -13.94
CA LYS A 140 17.36 -6.89 -12.64
C LYS A 140 18.37 -6.19 -11.72
N GLU A 141 19.51 -5.77 -12.28
CA GLU A 141 20.57 -5.07 -11.58
C GLU A 141 20.08 -3.74 -11.01
N TYR A 142 19.20 -3.05 -11.75
CA TYR A 142 18.61 -1.80 -11.27
C TYR A 142 17.62 -2.03 -10.12
N LEU A 143 16.79 -3.08 -10.18
CA LEU A 143 15.93 -3.47 -9.06
C LEU A 143 16.74 -3.79 -7.80
N ILE A 144 17.84 -4.53 -7.94
CA ILE A 144 18.79 -4.82 -6.86
C ILE A 144 19.36 -3.51 -6.29
N ARG A 145 19.71 -2.56 -7.17
CA ARG A 145 20.23 -1.26 -6.74
C ARG A 145 19.21 -0.47 -5.93
N ILE A 146 17.96 -0.37 -6.37
CA ILE A 146 16.89 0.34 -5.62
C ILE A 146 16.76 -0.25 -4.22
N GLN A 147 16.73 -1.58 -4.11
CA GLN A 147 16.61 -2.26 -2.83
C GLN A 147 17.81 -2.00 -1.92
N ASN A 148 19.03 -2.10 -2.46
CA ASN A 148 20.26 -1.82 -1.71
C ASN A 148 20.29 -0.37 -1.19
N GLU A 149 19.84 0.59 -2.00
CA GLU A 149 19.74 1.99 -1.62
C GLU A 149 18.74 2.20 -0.48
N LEU A 150 17.57 1.55 -0.54
CA LEU A 150 16.57 1.60 0.53
C LEU A 150 17.12 1.00 1.84
N ILE A 151 17.74 -0.18 1.77
CA ILE A 151 18.34 -0.85 2.94
C ILE A 151 19.42 0.02 3.55
N ARG A 152 20.34 0.54 2.71
CA ARG A 152 21.40 1.44 3.16
C ARG A 152 20.81 2.63 3.90
N HIS A 153 19.77 3.26 3.36
CA HIS A 153 19.12 4.39 4.01
C HIS A 153 18.49 4.04 5.37
N ILE A 154 17.85 2.87 5.49
CA ILE A 154 17.30 2.38 6.77
C ILE A 154 18.42 2.15 7.79
N LEU A 155 19.49 1.46 7.39
CA LEU A 155 20.65 1.19 8.26
C LEU A 155 21.33 2.47 8.71
N GLU A 156 21.52 3.44 7.82
CA GLU A 156 22.05 4.75 8.16
C GLU A 156 21.16 5.48 9.18
N ASN A 157 19.84 5.42 9.04
CA ASN A 157 18.92 6.04 10.00
C ASN A 157 18.98 5.35 11.38
N ILE A 158 19.15 4.02 11.43
CA ILE A 158 19.36 3.26 12.67
C ILE A 158 20.70 3.66 13.31
N GLN A 159 21.79 3.64 12.56
CA GLN A 159 23.14 3.98 13.06
C GLN A 159 23.21 5.42 13.58
N ASN A 160 22.53 6.35 12.90
CA ASN A 160 22.44 7.75 13.31
C ASN A 160 21.40 8.00 14.43
N LYS A 161 20.85 6.95 15.04
CA LYS A 161 19.83 7.01 16.12
C LYS A 161 18.59 7.83 15.75
N LYS A 162 18.25 7.91 14.46
CA LYS A 162 17.01 8.51 13.96
C LYS A 162 15.85 7.52 14.00
N LEU A 163 16.15 6.23 14.07
CA LEU A 163 15.19 5.16 14.24
C LEU A 163 15.61 4.29 15.43
N ASP A 164 14.72 4.15 16.40
CA ASP A 164 14.92 3.27 17.56
C ASP A 164 14.32 1.90 17.25
N LEU A 165 15.18 0.89 17.15
CA LEU A 165 14.76 -0.50 16.97
C LEU A 165 14.32 -1.05 18.32
N ARG A 166 13.08 -1.54 18.39
CA ARG A 166 12.55 -2.16 19.59
C ARG A 166 12.18 -3.59 19.30
N ASP A 167 12.71 -4.51 20.12
CA ASP A 167 12.50 -5.95 19.96
C ASP A 167 11.05 -6.38 20.26
N ASP A 168 10.27 -5.52 20.92
CA ASP A 168 8.85 -5.74 21.20
C ASP A 168 7.92 -5.35 20.03
N LYS A 169 8.48 -4.84 18.93
CA LYS A 169 7.73 -4.48 17.73
C LYS A 169 7.97 -5.50 16.62
N THR A 170 6.89 -6.12 16.15
CA THR A 170 6.90 -7.03 15.00
C THR A 170 5.99 -6.47 13.89
N GLY A 171 6.36 -6.71 12.64
CA GLY A 171 5.59 -6.21 11.50
C GLY A 171 6.33 -6.33 10.17
N SER A 172 5.65 -5.95 9.09
CA SER A 172 6.21 -5.87 7.74
C SER A 172 6.02 -4.46 7.20
N ILE A 173 7.02 -3.94 6.49
CA ILE A 173 6.92 -2.69 5.74
C ILE A 173 6.78 -3.07 4.27
N ILE A 174 5.70 -2.63 3.63
CA ILE A 174 5.45 -2.84 2.21
C ILE A 174 5.55 -1.49 1.51
N LEU A 175 6.41 -1.40 0.49
CA LEU A 175 6.53 -0.23 -0.37
C LEU A 175 6.05 -0.61 -1.77
N GLY A 176 4.94 0.00 -2.21
CA GLY A 176 4.43 -0.15 -3.57
C GLY A 176 4.80 1.05 -4.43
N ILE A 177 5.34 0.81 -5.62
CA ILE A 177 5.57 1.84 -6.65
C ILE A 177 4.76 1.45 -7.88
N SER A 178 3.83 2.32 -8.29
CA SER A 178 3.06 2.15 -9.52
C SER A 178 3.63 3.06 -10.61
N LEU A 179 3.90 2.50 -11.78
CA LEU A 179 4.39 3.22 -12.94
C LEU A 179 3.37 3.09 -14.07
N ASN A 180 2.87 4.21 -14.58
CA ASN A 180 1.95 4.23 -15.71
C ASN A 180 2.75 4.31 -17.01
N TYR A 181 2.74 3.22 -17.79
CA TYR A 181 3.52 3.11 -19.03
C TYR A 181 3.10 4.15 -20.08
N ASP A 182 1.81 4.40 -20.27
CA ASP A 182 1.31 5.37 -21.25
C ASP A 182 1.79 6.78 -20.93
N GLU A 183 1.80 7.15 -19.65
CA GLU A 183 2.34 8.44 -19.19
C GLU A 183 3.85 8.52 -19.41
N ILE A 184 4.60 7.45 -19.16
CA ILE A 184 6.05 7.40 -19.48
C ILE A 184 6.28 7.62 -20.98
N VAL A 185 5.52 6.94 -21.84
CA VAL A 185 5.63 7.09 -23.30
C VAL A 185 5.30 8.52 -23.73
N LYS A 186 4.21 9.10 -23.22
CA LYS A 186 3.85 10.51 -23.49
C LYS A 186 4.98 11.46 -23.06
N MET A 187 5.55 11.23 -21.89
CA MET A 187 6.66 12.04 -21.36
C MET A 187 7.90 11.97 -22.27
N VAL A 188 8.30 10.78 -22.69
CA VAL A 188 9.46 10.59 -23.58
C VAL A 188 9.22 11.24 -24.94
N LYS A 189 8.04 11.04 -25.55
CA LYS A 189 7.72 11.56 -26.89
C LYS A 189 7.59 13.09 -26.94
N ASN A 190 7.12 13.72 -25.87
CA ASN A 190 6.94 15.18 -25.83
C ASN A 190 8.23 15.96 -25.52
N ASP A 191 9.40 15.33 -25.64
CA ASP A 191 10.72 15.88 -25.27
C ASP A 191 10.75 16.45 -23.85
N SER A 192 9.82 15.97 -23.02
CA SER A 192 9.68 16.44 -21.65
C SER A 192 10.84 15.92 -20.82
N TYR A 193 11.55 14.87 -21.24
CA TYR A 193 12.70 14.35 -20.51
C TYR A 193 13.85 15.36 -20.40
N GLU A 194 14.15 16.10 -21.48
CA GLU A 194 15.18 17.14 -21.46
C GLU A 194 14.75 18.35 -20.60
N LYS A 195 13.46 18.69 -20.64
CA LYS A 195 12.85 19.70 -19.77
C LYS A 195 12.79 19.23 -18.31
N TRP A 196 12.52 17.96 -18.06
CA TRP A 196 12.45 17.33 -16.74
C TRP A 196 13.82 17.19 -16.11
N GLY A 197 14.86 16.83 -16.86
CA GLY A 197 16.24 16.86 -16.36
C GLY A 197 16.68 18.26 -15.97
N LYS A 198 16.20 19.30 -16.68
CA LYS A 198 16.40 20.71 -16.31
C LYS A 198 15.53 21.13 -15.12
N LEU A 199 14.30 20.63 -15.00
CA LEU A 199 13.41 20.85 -13.84
C LEU A 199 13.94 20.13 -12.60
N TRP A 200 14.39 18.88 -12.66
CA TRP A 200 15.05 18.18 -11.54
C TRP A 200 16.34 18.86 -11.07
N LYS A 201 17.04 19.55 -11.98
CA LYS A 201 18.25 20.32 -11.64
C LYS A 201 17.94 21.74 -11.13
N LYS A 202 16.79 22.33 -11.48
CA LYS A 202 16.38 23.69 -11.08
C LYS A 202 15.40 23.72 -9.91
N GLU A 203 14.52 22.74 -9.84
CA GLU A 203 13.52 22.53 -8.82
C GLU A 203 13.97 21.35 -7.97
N LYS A 204 13.85 21.54 -6.67
CA LYS A 204 13.86 20.50 -5.64
C LYS A 204 12.64 19.58 -5.84
N ALA A 205 12.50 18.98 -7.03
CA ALA A 205 11.24 18.51 -7.63
C ALA A 205 10.73 17.18 -7.06
N ILE A 206 10.85 16.99 -5.76
CA ILE A 206 9.96 16.12 -4.98
C ILE A 206 9.41 17.00 -3.86
N ASP A 207 8.60 18.00 -4.23
CA ASP A 207 7.96 18.87 -3.26
C ASP A 207 6.79 18.17 -2.54
N ALA A 208 6.36 16.99 -3.02
CA ALA A 208 5.28 16.24 -2.40
C ALA A 208 5.39 14.74 -2.71
N ILE A 209 5.68 13.92 -1.69
CA ILE A 209 5.18 12.55 -1.67
C ILE A 209 3.79 12.63 -1.05
N TRP A 210 2.76 12.24 -1.81
CA TRP A 210 1.41 12.07 -1.28
C TRP A 210 1.38 10.77 -0.49
N ILE A 211 1.55 10.87 0.84
CA ILE A 211 1.34 9.75 1.74
C ILE A 211 -0.07 9.87 2.30
N GLN A 212 -0.92 8.91 1.95
CA GLN A 212 -2.21 8.70 2.59
C GLN A 212 -2.01 7.58 3.62
N ASP A 213 -2.17 7.93 4.90
CA ASP A 213 -2.19 6.94 5.98
C ASP A 213 -3.59 6.32 6.02
N SER A 214 -3.74 5.10 5.49
CA SER A 214 -5.01 4.38 5.48
C SER A 214 -5.50 4.00 6.88
N VAL A 215 -4.64 4.02 7.90
CA VAL A 215 -4.97 3.62 9.27
C VAL A 215 -5.69 4.73 10.04
N THR A 216 -5.71 5.96 9.52
CA THR A 216 -6.48 7.05 10.13
C THR A 216 -7.46 7.71 9.14
N PRO A 217 -8.77 7.45 9.25
CA PRO A 217 -9.78 7.87 8.26
C PRO A 217 -9.99 9.39 8.10
N HIS A 218 -9.19 10.23 8.75
CA HIS A 218 -9.29 11.70 8.73
C HIS A 218 -7.95 12.41 8.47
N THR A 219 -6.90 11.69 8.11
CA THR A 219 -5.64 12.33 7.76
C THR A 219 -5.70 12.81 6.31
N ARG A 220 -5.81 14.13 6.14
CA ARG A 220 -5.54 14.76 4.83
C ARG A 220 -4.16 14.27 4.38
N PRO A 221 -3.95 13.94 3.10
CA PRO A 221 -2.63 13.57 2.63
C PRO A 221 -1.62 14.63 3.07
N TYR A 222 -0.58 14.20 3.77
CA TYR A 222 0.45 15.12 4.24
C TYR A 222 1.50 15.24 3.17
N ILE A 223 1.71 16.47 2.70
CA ILE A 223 2.76 16.79 1.75
C ILE A 223 4.09 16.73 2.49
N LEU A 224 4.86 15.65 2.29
CA LEU A 224 6.27 15.62 2.66
C LEU A 224 7.04 16.53 1.71
N LYS A 225 7.25 17.78 2.13
CA LYS A 225 8.19 18.70 1.47
C LYS A 225 9.60 18.33 1.90
N TYR A 226 10.36 17.66 1.03
CA TYR A 226 11.79 17.45 1.28
C TYR A 226 12.58 18.59 0.66
N HIS A 227 13.20 19.41 1.50
CA HIS A 227 14.22 20.33 1.02
C HIS A 227 15.52 19.55 0.85
N ILE A 228 15.83 19.16 -0.39
CA ILE A 228 17.19 18.79 -0.76
C ILE A 228 18.01 20.08 -0.71
N GLY A 229 18.54 20.37 0.47
CA GLY A 229 19.51 21.43 0.65
C GLY A 229 20.83 20.99 0.05
N ASP A 230 21.40 21.81 -0.83
CA ASP A 230 22.79 21.71 -1.23
C ASP A 230 23.65 21.69 0.04
N LYS A 231 24.07 20.50 0.48
CA LYS A 231 25.21 20.38 1.37
C LYS A 231 26.46 20.63 0.52
N LYS A 232 26.76 21.91 0.31
CA LYS A 232 28.14 22.32 0.09
C LYS A 232 28.91 22.10 1.40
N LYS A 233 29.73 21.05 1.44
CA LYS A 233 31.03 21.04 2.13
C LYS A 233 31.97 20.15 1.34
#